data_AF-A0A2P1EQ61-F1
#
_entry.id   AF-A0A2P1EQ61-F1
#
_cell.length_a   1.000
_cell.length_b   1.000
_cell.length_c   1.000
_cell.angle_alpha   90.00
_cell.angle_beta   90.00
_cell.angle_gamma   90.00
#
_symmetry.space_group_name_H-M   'P 1'
#
loop_
_entity.id
_entity.type
_entity.pdbx_description
1 polymer ?
#
loop_
_entity_poly.entity_id
_entity_poly.type
_entity_poly.pdbx_seq_one_letter_code
_entity_poly.pdbx_strand_id
1 'polypeptide(L)' 'MSLILLMLMLTLFFSILLITIGFWLPNNNPDAEKLSPYECGFDPLGSARLPFSIRFFLIAILFLLFDLEIAL' A
#
# COMPACT_ATOMS: atom_id res chain seq x y z
N MET A 1 2.93 7.66 30.70
CA MET A 1 3.08 7.31 29.27
C MET A 1 4.46 7.76 28.82
N SER A 2 5.26 6.92 28.16
CA SER A 2 6.51 7.41 27.56
C SER A 2 6.18 8.39 26.43
N LEU A 3 7.04 9.41 26.23
CA LEU A 3 6.88 10.40 25.14
C LEU A 3 6.74 9.72 23.78
N ILE A 4 7.47 8.62 23.58
CA ILE A 4 7.45 7.81 22.36
C ILE A 4 6.07 7.18 22.14
N LEU A 5 5.46 6.61 23.18
CA LEU A 5 4.13 6.01 23.06
C LEU A 5 3.07 7.07 22.72
N LEU A 6 3.20 8.28 23.29
CA LEU A 6 2.31 9.39 22.98
C LEU A 6 2.41 9.81 21.49
N MET A 7 3.63 9.94 20.96
CA MET A 7 3.86 10.29 19.56
C MET A 7 3.30 9.26 18.58
N LEU A 8 3.47 7.96 18.88
CA LEU A 8 2.92 6.86 18.07
C LEU A 8 1.39 6.88 18.05
N MET A 9 0.75 7.04 19.21
CA MET A 9 -0.72 7.08 19.28
C MET A 9 -1.29 8.29 18.56
N LEU A 10 -0.63 9.44 18.65
CA LEU A 10 -1.06 10.68 18.00
C LEU A 10 -0.96 10.58 16.48
N THR A 11 0.13 10.04 15.94
CA THR A 11 0.29 9.85 14.48
C THR A 11 -0.71 8.85 13.91
N LEU A 12 -0.95 7.73 14.59
CA LEU A 12 -2.00 6.78 14.23
C LEU A 12 -3.38 7.43 14.23
N PHE A 13 -3.70 8.18 15.30
CA PHE A 13 -4.98 8.87 15.42
C PHE A 13 -5.22 9.83 14.24
N PHE A 14 -4.24 10.68 13.91
CA PHE A 14 -4.38 11.61 12.78
C PHE A 14 -4.51 10.89 11.44
N SER A 15 -3.77 9.79 11.21
CA SER A 15 -3.89 9.02 9.97
C SER A 15 -5.30 8.45 9.77
N ILE A 16 -5.87 7.87 10.83
CA ILE A 16 -7.22 7.29 10.80
C ILE A 16 -8.27 8.39 10.64
N LEU A 17 -8.12 9.50 11.37
CA LEU A 17 -9.02 10.65 11.28
C LEU A 17 -9.11 11.21 9.84
N LEU A 18 -7.97 11.36 9.17
CA LEU A 18 -7.96 11.88 7.80
C LEU A 18 -8.58 10.89 6.80
N ILE A 19 -8.33 9.59 6.96
CA ILE A 19 -8.94 8.54 6.13
C ILE A 19 -10.47 8.52 6.32
N THR A 20 -10.95 8.60 7.57
CA THR A 20 -12.40 8.58 7.83
C THR A 20 -13.08 9.82 7.26
N ILE A 21 -12.50 11.01 7.41
CA ILE A 21 -13.03 12.23 6.78
C ILE A 21 -13.02 12.09 5.26
N GLY A 22 -11.92 11.61 4.67
CA GLY A 22 -11.79 11.43 3.23
C GLY A 22 -12.77 10.43 2.62
N PHE A 23 -13.20 9.42 3.39
CA PHE A 23 -14.18 8.44 2.95
C PHE A 23 -15.63 8.91 3.14
N TRP A 24 -15.94 9.60 4.24
CA TRP A 24 -17.33 9.94 4.61
C TRP A 24 -17.80 11.30 4.11
N LEU A 25 -16.89 12.26 3.87
CA LEU A 25 -17.26 13.62 3.45
C LEU A 25 -17.67 13.74 1.97
N PRO A 26 -17.00 13.05 1.01
CA PRO A 26 -17.34 13.17 -0.40
C PRO A 26 -18.65 12.46 -0.78
N ASN A 27 -19.36 12.99 -1.78
CA ASN A 27 -20.49 12.28 -2.37
C ASN A 27 -19.97 11.15 -3.27
N ASN A 28 -20.33 9.91 -2.93
CA ASN A 28 -19.78 8.72 -3.59
C ASN A 28 -20.79 8.18 -4.62
N ASN A 29 -20.53 8.45 -5.91
CA ASN A 29 -21.35 7.98 -7.04
C ASN A 29 -20.56 6.96 -7.88
N PRO A 30 -20.52 5.68 -7.46
CA PRO A 30 -19.80 4.63 -8.18
C PRO A 30 -20.47 4.33 -9.53
N ASP A 31 -19.64 4.09 -10.53
CA ASP A 31 -20.02 3.64 -11.88
C ASP A 31 -19.08 2.50 -12.27
N ALA A 32 -19.51 1.60 -13.14
CA ALA A 32 -18.71 0.46 -13.58
C ALA A 32 -17.36 0.91 -14.18
N GLU A 33 -17.36 1.97 -14.99
CA GLU A 33 -16.16 2.55 -15.59
C GLU A 33 -15.27 3.31 -14.59
N LYS A 34 -15.84 3.83 -13.50
CA LYS A 34 -15.05 4.49 -12.44
C LYS A 34 -14.39 3.48 -11.50
N LEU A 35 -14.97 2.28 -11.41
CA LEU A 35 -14.47 1.18 -10.59
C LEU A 35 -13.56 0.23 -11.39
N SER A 36 -13.48 0.37 -12.72
CA SER A 36 -12.60 -0.43 -13.56
C SER A 36 -11.12 -0.01 -13.41
N PRO A 37 -10.16 -0.94 -13.59
CA PRO A 37 -8.74 -0.63 -13.57
C PRO A 37 -8.36 0.38 -14.66
N TYR A 38 -7.52 1.35 -14.32
CA TYR A 38 -7.00 2.31 -15.29
C TYR A 38 -5.89 1.69 -16.16
N GLU A 39 -6.13 1.51 -17.46
CA GLU A 39 -5.13 1.09 -18.45
C GLU A 39 -5.05 2.10 -19.60
N CYS A 40 -4.78 3.37 -19.27
CA CYS A 40 -4.63 4.47 -20.25
C CYS A 40 -5.85 4.67 -21.18
N GLY A 41 -7.07 4.32 -20.70
CA GLY A 41 -8.30 4.39 -21.48
C GLY A 41 -8.62 3.13 -22.30
N PHE A 42 -7.86 2.05 -22.11
CA PHE A 42 -8.14 0.74 -22.68
C PHE A 42 -8.70 -0.22 -21.62
N ASP A 43 -9.41 -1.25 -22.09
CA ASP A 43 -9.84 -2.35 -21.24
C ASP A 43 -8.64 -3.24 -20.88
N PRO A 44 -8.53 -3.67 -19.61
CA PRO A 44 -7.39 -4.44 -19.19
C PRO A 44 -7.32 -5.80 -19.86
N LEU A 45 -6.16 -6.10 -20.45
CA LEU A 45 -5.88 -7.39 -21.10
C LEU A 45 -5.52 -8.45 -20.04
N GLY A 46 -6.46 -8.74 -19.14
CA GLY A 46 -6.33 -9.70 -18.06
C GLY A 46 -5.99 -9.09 -16.71
N SER A 47 -5.31 -9.86 -15.85
CA SER A 47 -5.01 -9.42 -14.48
C SER A 47 -3.68 -8.67 -14.41
N ALA A 48 -3.60 -7.62 -13.59
CA ALA A 48 -2.33 -6.93 -13.29
C ALA A 48 -1.30 -7.83 -12.55
N ARG A 49 -1.70 -9.01 -12.07
CA ARG A 49 -0.84 -9.96 -11.35
C ARG A 49 -0.13 -10.90 -12.32
N LEU A 50 0.76 -10.34 -13.12
CA LEU A 50 1.59 -11.09 -14.05
C LEU A 50 2.84 -11.63 -13.33
N PRO A 51 3.40 -12.78 -13.76
CA PRO A 51 4.69 -13.24 -13.26
C PRO A 51 5.75 -12.18 -13.54
N PHE A 52 6.34 -11.65 -12.47
CA PHE A 52 7.37 -10.64 -12.56
C PHE A 52 8.75 -11.29 -12.75
N SER A 53 9.74 -10.52 -13.21
CA SER A 53 11.05 -11.09 -13.50
C SER A 53 11.74 -11.64 -12.23
N ILE A 54 12.35 -12.82 -12.36
CA ILE A 54 13.04 -13.55 -11.26
C ILE A 54 14.13 -12.70 -10.59
N ARG A 55 14.67 -11.71 -11.30
CA ARG A 55 15.72 -10.81 -10.79
C ARG A 55 15.30 -10.09 -9.51
N PHE A 56 14.04 -9.66 -9.42
CA PHE A 56 13.55 -8.97 -8.21
C PHE A 56 13.35 -9.93 -7.03
N PHE A 57 13.02 -11.19 -7.32
CA PHE A 57 12.94 -12.22 -6.30
C PHE A 57 14.31 -12.55 -5.71
N LEU A 58 15.37 -12.60 -6.54
CA LEU A 58 16.73 -12.79 -6.06
C LEU A 58 17.19 -11.65 -5.13
N ILE A 59 16.79 -10.40 -5.41
CA ILE A 59 17.08 -9.27 -4.52
C ILE A 59 16.43 -9.45 -3.15
N ALA A 60 15.18 -9.94 -3.10
CA ALA A 60 14.48 -10.18 -1.82
C ALA A 60 15.14 -11.29 -0.98
N ILE A 61 15.58 -12.39 -1.61
CA ILE A 61 16.33 -13.46 -0.92
C ILE A 61 17.67 -12.92 -0.40
N LEU A 62 18.39 -12.17 -1.22
CA LEU A 62 19.68 -11.61 -0.84
C LEU A 62 19.54 -10.60 0.32
N PHE A 63 18.50 -9.76 0.28
CA PHE A 63 18.14 -8.87 1.38
C PHE A 63 17.92 -9.65 2.68
N LEU A 64 17.14 -10.73 2.64
CA LEU A 64 16.86 -11.54 3.82
C LEU A 64 18.12 -12.15 4.42
N LEU A 65 19.04 -12.65 3.58
CA LEU A 65 20.29 -13.23 4.05
C LEU A 65 21.17 -12.17 4.72
N PHE A 66 21.38 -11.02 4.07
CA PHE A 66 22.21 -9.95 4.62
C PHE A 66 21.60 -9.29 5.85
N ASP A 67 20.27 -9.15 5.92
CA ASP A 67 19.58 -8.63 7.11
C ASP A 67 19.81 -9.55 8.32
N LEU A 68 19.79 -10.87 8.09
CA LEU A 68 20.11 -11.87 9.11
C LEU A 68 21.57 -11.80 9.56
N GLU A 69 22.52 -11.57 8.63
CA GLU A 69 23.94 -11.37 8.98
C GLU A 69 24.19 -10.07 9.77
N ILE A 70 23.44 -9.00 9.52
CA ILE A 70 23.57 -7.74 10.28
C ILE A 70 22.99 -7.89 11.70
N ALA A 71 21.97 -8.73 11.87
CA ALA A 71 21.32 -8.96 13.15
C ALA A 71 22.09 -9.90 14.08
N LEU A 72 22.91 -10.82 13.52
CA LEU A 72 23.80 -11.75 14.24
C LEU A 72 25.08 -11.07 14.73
#